data_AF-A0A841JSU6-F1
#
_entry.id   AF-A0A841JSU6-F1
#
_cell.length_a   1.000
_cell.length_b   1.000
_cell.length_c   1.000
_cell.angle_alpha   90.00
_cell.angle_beta   90.00
_cell.angle_gamma   90.00
#
_symmetry.space_group_name_H-M   'P 1'
#
loop_
_entity.id
_entity.type
_entity.pdbx_description
1 polymer ?
#
loop_
_entity_poly.entity_id
_entity_poly.type
_entity_poly.pdbx_seq_one_letter_code
_entity_poly.pdbx_strand_id
1 'polypeptide(L)'
;MQLTKFKITAPKLDGYMMVIYHDNNFKSVLNEFKPALTEKQLNAILNYIPNDPAQIKGIFNQAYPGKLIVEKVHAIGAEPEVKPAEPGIAEPSDYPANKKIELFCRLFMEHHKDQLGNPIKYKTGAAESGKMKALVITPAELELLLSVYMASDEWFTKPKSISNFINKYNEIRVLTYSEPKTKTKNFPLPYDQEFFARLSFTDQRLYWDHLRANGYKWVESPGRGGKWLKQDTL
;
A
#
# COMPACT_ATOMS: atom_id res chain seq x y z
N MET A 1 -4.05 -14.18 5.06
CA MET A 1 -2.83 -13.72 5.75
C MET A 1 -3.14 -12.40 6.42
N GLN A 2 -3.06 -12.36 7.75
CA GLN A 2 -3.35 -11.15 8.52
C GLN A 2 -2.02 -10.53 8.97
N LEU A 3 -1.74 -9.32 8.49
CA LEU A 3 -0.54 -8.57 8.86
C LEU A 3 -0.95 -7.45 9.83
N THR A 4 -0.41 -7.48 11.05
CA THR A 4 -0.69 -6.45 12.06
C THR A 4 0.60 -5.71 12.35
N LYS A 5 0.56 -4.38 12.28
CA LYS A 5 1.73 -3.52 12.51
C LYS A 5 1.45 -2.59 13.69
N PHE A 6 2.46 -2.38 14.52
CA PHE A 6 2.44 -1.36 15.57
C PHE A 6 3.63 -0.43 15.42
N LYS A 7 3.39 0.87 15.55
CA LYS A 7 4.41 1.91 15.59
C LYS A 7 4.60 2.31 17.03
N ILE A 8 5.85 2.29 17.47
CA ILE A 8 6.30 2.71 18.78
C ILE A 8 7.09 3.99 18.58
N THR A 9 6.64 5.07 19.20
CA THR A 9 7.33 6.37 19.21
C THR A 9 7.70 6.76 20.64
N ALA A 10 8.62 7.71 20.78
CA ALA A 10 8.96 8.28 22.08
C ALA A 10 8.99 9.81 21.96
N PRO A 11 8.42 10.58 22.90
CA PRO A 11 8.34 12.04 22.78
C PRO A 11 9.71 12.75 22.66
N LYS A 12 10.78 12.12 23.15
CA LYS A 12 12.14 12.68 23.20
C LYS A 12 13.08 12.10 22.15
N LEU A 13 12.61 11.20 21.28
CA LEU A 13 13.40 10.59 20.23
C LEU A 13 12.78 10.90 18.88
N ASP A 14 13.60 11.27 17.90
CA ASP A 14 13.15 11.39 16.52
C ASP A 14 13.10 9.99 15.88
N GLY A 15 12.12 9.74 15.01
CA GLY A 15 11.88 8.44 14.39
C GLY A 15 10.93 7.52 15.16
N TYR A 16 11.01 6.22 14.87
CA TYR A 16 10.08 5.21 15.40
C TYR A 16 10.66 3.79 15.35
N MET A 17 9.98 2.87 16.03
CA MET A 17 10.17 1.43 15.89
C MET A 17 8.86 0.81 15.40
N MET A 18 8.92 -0.09 14.43
CA MET A 18 7.76 -0.82 13.90
C MET A 18 7.84 -2.29 14.30
N VAL A 19 6.80 -2.78 14.96
CA VAL A 19 6.64 -4.19 15.32
C VAL A 19 5.65 -4.82 14.35
N ILE A 20 6.05 -5.92 13.71
CA ILE A 20 5.28 -6.59 12.67
C ILE A 20 4.89 -7.99 13.15
N TYR A 21 3.59 -8.27 13.10
CA TYR A 21 2.99 -9.56 13.35
C TYR A 21 2.45 -10.14 12.04
N HIS A 22 2.58 -11.44 11.89
CA HIS A 22 2.02 -12.21 10.78
C HIS A 22 1.21 -13.37 11.34
N ASP A 23 -0.08 -13.42 10.98
CA ASP A 23 -1.05 -14.38 11.51
C ASP A 23 -1.01 -14.44 13.05
N ASN A 24 -1.05 -13.25 13.68
CA ASN A 24 -1.01 -13.02 15.13
C ASN A 24 0.24 -13.56 15.85
N ASN A 25 1.33 -13.83 15.13
CA ASN A 25 2.62 -14.14 15.72
C ASN A 25 3.63 -13.04 15.44
N PHE A 26 4.46 -12.71 16.44
CA PHE A 26 5.57 -11.79 16.27
C PHE A 26 6.49 -12.28 15.14
N LYS A 27 6.83 -11.39 14.20
CA LYS A 27 7.66 -11.71 13.03
C LYS A 27 8.95 -10.91 13.00
N SER A 28 8.87 -9.59 13.14
CA SER A 28 10.06 -8.74 13.06
C SER A 28 9.85 -7.38 13.70
N VAL A 29 10.98 -6.70 13.93
CA VAL A 29 11.05 -5.29 14.33
C VAL A 29 11.89 -4.51 13.32
N LEU A 30 11.44 -3.31 12.96
CA LEU A 30 12.21 -2.31 12.23
C LEU A 30 12.50 -1.14 13.18
N ASN A 31 13.74 -0.70 13.28
CA ASN A 31 14.15 0.41 14.13
C ASN A 31 14.66 1.58 13.28
N GLU A 32 13.97 2.72 13.34
CA GLU A 32 14.30 3.95 12.60
C GLU A 32 14.48 5.16 13.53
N PHE A 33 14.74 4.94 14.83
CA PHE A 33 15.05 6.05 15.73
C PHE A 33 16.36 6.77 15.35
N LYS A 34 16.38 8.09 15.55
CA LYS A 34 17.52 8.99 15.30
C LYS A 34 17.82 9.78 16.59
N PRO A 35 18.98 9.57 17.23
CA PRO A 35 19.99 8.56 16.91
C PRO A 35 19.46 7.13 17.13
N ALA A 36 20.11 6.15 16.48
CA ALA A 36 19.74 4.75 16.64
C ALA A 36 19.84 4.32 18.12
N LEU A 37 18.87 3.54 18.58
CA LEU A 37 18.90 2.96 19.92
C LEU A 37 20.14 2.08 20.09
N THR A 38 20.76 2.18 21.27
CA THR A 38 21.85 1.25 21.64
C THR A 38 21.31 -0.17 21.76
N GLU A 39 22.17 -1.18 21.60
CA GLU A 39 21.80 -2.60 21.71
C GLU A 39 21.11 -2.90 23.06
N LYS A 40 21.59 -2.31 24.15
CA LYS A 40 20.99 -2.45 25.48
C LYS A 40 19.56 -1.89 25.54
N GLN A 41 19.31 -0.74 24.90
CA GLN A 41 17.97 -0.14 24.84
C GLN A 41 17.03 -0.93 23.95
N LEU A 42 17.53 -1.41 22.80
CA LEU A 42 16.77 -2.24 21.88
C LEU A 42 16.36 -3.55 22.54
N ASN A 43 17.31 -4.28 23.14
CA ASN A 43 17.02 -5.54 23.84
C ASN A 43 16.05 -5.36 25.01
N ALA A 44 16.15 -4.24 25.74
CA ALA A 44 15.20 -3.92 26.78
C ALA A 44 13.77 -3.78 26.23
N ILE A 45 13.59 -3.13 25.09
CA ILE A 45 12.28 -2.96 24.45
C ILE A 45 11.76 -4.29 23.87
N LEU A 46 12.63 -5.07 23.22
CA LEU A 46 12.26 -6.36 22.60
C LEU A 46 11.69 -7.35 23.62
N ASN A 47 12.18 -7.35 24.87
CA ASN A 47 11.68 -8.21 25.95
C ASN A 47 10.22 -7.95 26.36
N TYR A 48 9.67 -6.78 25.99
CA TYR A 48 8.28 -6.42 26.26
C TYR A 48 7.36 -6.59 25.05
N ILE A 49 7.87 -7.11 23.92
CA ILE A 49 7.05 -7.42 22.76
C ILE A 49 6.35 -8.77 23.00
N PRO A 50 5.01 -8.80 23.16
CA PRO A 50 4.29 -10.05 23.31
C PRO A 50 4.24 -10.82 22.00
N ASN A 51 3.99 -12.13 22.09
CA ASN A 51 3.64 -12.91 20.89
C ASN A 51 2.24 -12.55 20.37
N ASP A 52 1.33 -12.17 21.27
CA ASP A 52 -0.03 -11.76 20.94
C ASP A 52 -0.11 -10.23 20.68
N PRO A 53 -0.47 -9.79 19.45
CA PRO A 53 -0.58 -8.38 19.11
C PRO A 53 -1.62 -7.62 19.95
N ALA A 54 -2.63 -8.28 20.51
CA ALA A 54 -3.65 -7.61 21.33
C ALA A 54 -3.06 -7.05 22.63
N GLN A 55 -1.97 -7.64 23.13
CA GLN A 55 -1.38 -7.32 24.43
C GLN A 55 -0.36 -6.18 24.35
N ILE A 56 0.15 -5.85 23.16
CA ILE A 56 1.30 -4.95 23.01
C ILE A 56 1.04 -3.56 23.62
N LYS A 57 -0.16 -3.00 23.42
CA LYS A 57 -0.52 -1.69 23.99
C LYS A 57 -0.55 -1.73 25.51
N GLY A 58 -1.18 -2.76 26.09
CA GLY A 58 -1.28 -2.91 27.54
C GLY A 58 0.09 -3.05 28.20
N ILE A 59 0.93 -3.94 27.66
CA ILE A 59 2.28 -4.20 28.17
C ILE A 59 3.15 -2.95 28.08
N PHE A 60 3.16 -2.25 26.95
CA PHE A 60 3.99 -1.06 26.79
C PHE A 60 3.48 0.13 27.63
N ASN A 61 2.17 0.30 27.77
CA ASN A 61 1.62 1.34 28.65
C ASN A 61 1.98 1.09 30.13
N GLN A 62 2.07 -0.17 30.55
CA GLN A 62 2.47 -0.55 31.90
C GLN A 62 3.99 -0.44 32.11
N ALA A 63 4.80 -0.92 31.17
CA ALA A 63 6.26 -0.95 31.28
C ALA A 63 6.91 0.42 31.01
N TYR A 64 6.32 1.24 30.15
CA TYR A 64 6.85 2.53 29.69
C TYR A 64 5.82 3.66 29.74
N PRO A 65 5.18 3.91 30.90
CA PRO A 65 4.10 4.87 31.02
C PRO A 65 4.55 6.27 30.59
N GLY A 66 3.89 6.82 29.57
CA GLY A 66 4.19 8.14 28.99
C GLY A 66 5.56 8.27 28.32
N LYS A 67 6.36 7.19 28.26
CA LYS A 67 7.71 7.19 27.67
C LYS A 67 7.70 6.64 26.25
N LEU A 68 6.94 5.55 26.03
CA LEU A 68 6.73 4.96 24.72
C LEU A 68 5.24 4.98 24.39
N ILE A 69 4.92 5.41 23.19
CA ILE A 69 3.55 5.51 22.68
C ILE A 69 3.40 4.43 21.63
N VAL A 70 2.42 3.56 21.80
CA VAL A 70 2.15 2.43 20.89
C VAL A 70 0.86 2.65 20.12
N GLU A 71 0.99 2.73 18.80
CA GLU A 71 -0.11 2.96 17.88
C GLU A 71 -0.24 1.78 16.93
N LYS A 72 -1.45 1.23 16.76
CA LYS A 72 -1.70 0.24 15.70
C LYS A 72 -1.57 0.98 14.39
N VAL A 73 -0.63 0.57 13.54
CA VAL A 73 -0.49 1.11 12.20
C VAL A 73 -1.58 0.43 11.37
N HIS A 74 -2.65 1.18 11.17
CA HIS A 74 -3.59 0.85 10.12
C HIS A 74 -2.83 1.04 8.81
N ALA A 75 -2.79 0.01 7.97
CA ALA A 75 -2.32 0.21 6.59
C ALA A 75 -3.09 1.41 6.03
N ILE A 76 -2.44 2.37 5.37
CA ILE A 76 -3.19 3.50 4.82
C ILE A 76 -4.18 2.92 3.81
N GLY A 77 -5.47 3.07 4.10
CA GLY A 77 -6.55 2.43 3.35
C GLY A 77 -6.99 1.02 3.78
N ALA A 78 -6.68 0.54 4.99
CA ALA A 78 -7.49 -0.52 5.59
C ALA A 78 -8.90 0.05 5.87
N GLU A 79 -9.95 -0.63 5.41
CA GLU A 79 -11.32 -0.32 5.85
C GLU A 79 -11.33 -0.33 7.39
N PRO A 80 -11.89 0.70 8.05
CA PRO A 80 -11.94 0.72 9.50
C PRO A 80 -12.67 -0.54 9.97
N GLU A 81 -12.04 -1.31 10.86
CA GLU A 81 -12.75 -2.34 11.62
C GLU A 81 -13.95 -1.66 12.28
N VAL A 82 -15.15 -2.02 11.82
CA VAL A 82 -16.42 -1.61 12.41
C VAL A 82 -16.41 -2.12 13.85
N LYS A 83 -15.98 -1.27 14.77
CA LYS A 83 -16.22 -1.50 16.20
C LYS A 83 -17.72 -1.35 16.41
N PRO A 84 -18.38 -2.26 17.14
CA PRO A 84 -19.69 -1.96 17.68
C PRO A 84 -19.56 -0.67 18.49
N ALA A 85 -20.36 0.34 18.14
CA ALA A 85 -20.24 1.68 18.68
C ALA A 85 -20.31 1.69 20.21
N GLU A 86 -19.27 2.23 20.86
CA GLU A 86 -19.41 2.78 22.20
C GLU A 86 -20.22 4.08 22.08
N PRO A 87 -21.28 4.28 22.89
CA PRO A 87 -22.15 5.44 22.75
C PRO A 87 -21.40 6.70 23.20
N GLY A 88 -21.02 7.55 22.24
CA GLY A 88 -20.62 8.94 22.53
C GLY A 88 -19.35 9.48 21.87
N ILE A 89 -18.62 8.71 21.07
CA ILE A 89 -17.44 9.22 20.35
C ILE A 89 -17.70 9.16 18.84
N ALA A 90 -17.82 10.33 18.21
CA ALA A 90 -18.04 10.45 16.77
C ALA A 90 -16.91 9.75 16.00
N GLU A 91 -17.28 8.86 15.09
CA GLU A 91 -16.36 8.22 14.14
C GLU A 91 -15.53 9.27 13.40
N PRO A 92 -14.31 8.96 12.93
CA PRO A 92 -13.62 9.80 11.95
C PRO A 92 -14.44 9.73 10.65
N SER A 93 -15.44 10.63 10.56
CA SER A 93 -16.41 10.64 9.48
C SER A 93 -15.68 10.86 8.17
N ASP A 94 -15.90 9.97 7.20
CA ASP A 94 -15.51 10.21 5.83
C ASP A 94 -15.88 11.64 5.44
N TYR A 95 -14.94 12.37 4.85
CA TYR A 95 -15.18 13.77 4.58
C TYR A 95 -16.31 13.87 3.55
N PRO A 96 -17.40 14.63 3.79
CA PRO A 96 -18.55 14.60 2.89
C PRO A 96 -18.14 14.97 1.46
N ALA A 97 -18.67 14.27 0.45
CA ALA A 97 -18.26 14.47 -0.95
C ALA A 97 -18.34 15.93 -1.40
N ASN A 98 -19.39 16.65 -1.00
CA ASN A 98 -19.53 18.08 -1.28
C ASN A 98 -18.42 18.93 -0.65
N LYS A 99 -17.99 18.57 0.56
CA LYS A 99 -16.89 19.23 1.29
C LYS A 99 -15.52 18.92 0.69
N LYS A 100 -15.32 17.68 0.19
CA LYS A 100 -14.13 17.31 -0.59
C LYS A 100 -14.00 18.17 -1.85
N ILE A 101 -15.12 18.35 -2.58
CA ILE A 101 -15.17 19.18 -3.79
C ILE A 101 -14.95 20.66 -3.45
N GLU A 102 -15.61 21.17 -2.43
CA GLU A 102 -15.46 22.55 -1.96
C GLU A 102 -14.00 22.87 -1.62
N LEU A 103 -13.32 21.95 -0.92
CA LEU A 103 -11.91 22.07 -0.57
C LEU A 103 -11.02 22.09 -1.82
N PHE A 104 -11.27 21.20 -2.78
CA PHE A 104 -10.53 21.19 -4.04
C PHE A 104 -10.69 22.51 -4.80
N CYS A 105 -11.92 22.99 -4.95
CA CYS A 105 -12.21 24.24 -5.67
C CYS A 105 -11.57 25.45 -4.99
N ARG A 106 -11.60 25.51 -3.65
CA ARG A 106 -10.95 26.55 -2.86
C ARG A 106 -9.44 26.58 -3.12
N LEU A 107 -8.76 25.44 -2.92
CA LEU A 107 -7.32 25.35 -3.12
C LEU A 107 -6.92 25.61 -4.59
N PHE A 108 -7.74 25.17 -5.54
CA PHE A 108 -7.50 25.47 -6.95
C PHE A 108 -7.54 26.98 -7.21
N MET A 109 -8.53 27.70 -6.69
CA MET A 109 -8.62 29.15 -6.83
C MET A 109 -7.46 29.91 -6.17
N GLU A 110 -6.95 29.40 -5.04
CA GLU A 110 -5.81 29.99 -4.34
C GLU A 110 -4.51 29.87 -5.15
N HIS A 111 -4.31 28.71 -5.80
CA HIS A 111 -3.09 28.38 -6.54
C HIS A 111 -3.11 28.77 -8.02
N HIS A 112 -4.29 28.91 -8.63
CA HIS A 112 -4.43 29.22 -10.05
C HIS A 112 -5.02 30.60 -10.26
N LYS A 113 -4.19 31.51 -10.79
CA LYS A 113 -4.58 32.88 -11.13
C LYS A 113 -4.42 33.12 -12.63
N ASP A 114 -5.27 33.98 -13.18
CA ASP A 114 -5.15 34.45 -14.56
C ASP A 114 -3.97 35.43 -14.71
N GLN A 115 -3.73 35.91 -15.94
CA GLN A 115 -2.65 36.86 -16.23
C GLN A 115 -2.81 38.21 -15.49
N LEU A 116 -3.99 38.50 -14.97
CA LEU A 116 -4.33 39.72 -14.22
C LEU A 116 -4.31 39.46 -12.70
N GLY A 117 -3.97 38.25 -12.27
CA GLY A 117 -3.93 37.86 -10.85
C GLY A 117 -5.29 37.46 -10.25
N ASN A 118 -6.36 37.36 -11.05
CA ASN A 118 -7.67 36.94 -10.56
C ASN A 118 -7.74 35.42 -10.37
N PRO A 119 -8.41 34.93 -9.32
CA PRO A 119 -8.55 33.49 -9.08
C PRO A 119 -9.37 32.81 -10.18
N ILE A 120 -8.85 31.71 -10.71
CA ILE A 120 -9.52 30.89 -11.71
C ILE A 120 -10.44 29.90 -11.00
N LYS A 121 -11.75 29.96 -11.30
CA LYS A 121 -12.73 29.03 -10.74
C LYS A 121 -12.62 27.66 -11.40
N TYR A 122 -12.54 26.60 -10.59
CA TYR A 122 -12.65 25.23 -11.08
C TYR A 122 -14.12 24.87 -11.35
N LYS A 123 -14.41 24.29 -12.51
CA LYS A 123 -15.76 23.80 -12.85
C LYS A 123 -15.80 22.29 -12.73
N THR A 124 -16.45 21.80 -11.69
CA THR A 124 -16.63 20.35 -11.46
C THR A 124 -17.64 19.73 -12.41
N GLY A 125 -17.28 18.60 -13.02
CA GLY A 125 -18.21 17.74 -13.76
C GLY A 125 -18.95 16.73 -12.87
N ALA A 126 -20.06 16.19 -13.38
CA ALA A 126 -20.83 15.13 -12.70
C ALA A 126 -19.97 13.86 -12.47
N ALA A 127 -19.15 13.48 -13.44
CA ALA A 127 -18.24 12.33 -13.33
C ALA A 127 -17.20 12.51 -12.22
N GLU A 128 -16.72 13.74 -12.00
CA GLU A 128 -15.72 14.03 -10.96
C GLU A 128 -16.32 13.98 -9.56
N SER A 129 -17.58 14.40 -9.43
CA SER A 129 -18.34 14.30 -8.18
C SER A 129 -18.50 12.84 -7.75
N GLY A 130 -18.77 11.94 -8.71
CA GLY A 130 -18.82 10.49 -8.46
C GLY A 130 -17.48 9.93 -7.97
N LYS A 131 -16.37 10.33 -8.59
CA LYS A 131 -15.03 9.89 -8.18
C LYS A 131 -14.65 10.39 -6.79
N MET A 132 -14.94 11.65 -6.48
CA MET A 132 -14.64 12.23 -5.17
C MET A 132 -15.48 11.60 -4.05
N LYS A 133 -16.71 11.17 -4.36
CA LYS A 133 -17.56 10.41 -3.43
C LYS A 133 -16.99 9.02 -3.13
N ALA A 134 -16.35 8.38 -4.10
CA ALA A 134 -15.73 7.06 -3.93
C ALA A 134 -14.41 7.09 -3.14
N LEU A 135 -13.82 8.28 -2.96
CA LEU A 135 -12.59 8.46 -2.22
C LEU A 135 -12.88 8.46 -0.71
N VAL A 136 -12.47 7.42 0.01
CA VAL A 136 -12.56 7.39 1.48
C VAL A 136 -11.30 8.00 2.07
N ILE A 137 -11.41 9.15 2.71
CA ILE A 137 -10.26 9.92 3.22
C ILE A 137 -10.69 10.87 4.35
N THR A 138 -9.81 11.04 5.34
CA THR A 138 -10.05 11.98 6.45
C THR A 138 -9.86 13.44 5.99
N PRO A 139 -10.50 14.43 6.66
CA PRO A 139 -10.37 15.84 6.28
C PRO A 139 -8.92 16.34 6.28
N ALA A 140 -8.16 16.03 7.34
CA ALA A 140 -6.77 16.45 7.49
C ALA A 140 -5.85 15.83 6.44
N GLU A 141 -6.05 14.55 6.12
CA GLU A 141 -5.29 13.86 5.08
C GLU A 141 -5.59 14.43 3.70
N LEU A 142 -6.86 14.71 3.41
CA LEU A 142 -7.24 15.29 2.12
C LEU A 142 -6.63 16.69 1.92
N GLU A 143 -6.65 17.54 2.94
CA GLU A 143 -6.09 18.89 2.84
C GLU A 143 -4.57 18.86 2.63
N LEU A 144 -3.85 17.99 3.34
CA LEU A 144 -2.42 17.78 3.12
C LEU A 144 -2.13 17.30 1.70
N LEU A 145 -2.86 16.29 1.20
CA LEU A 145 -2.63 15.75 -0.14
C LEU A 145 -2.97 16.76 -1.23
N LEU A 146 -4.05 17.52 -1.08
CA LEU A 146 -4.44 18.54 -2.04
C LEU A 146 -3.47 19.72 -2.06
N SER A 147 -2.97 20.17 -0.91
CA SER A 147 -1.96 21.25 -0.87
C SER A 147 -0.67 20.85 -1.59
N VAL A 148 -0.16 19.63 -1.34
CA VAL A 148 1.00 19.09 -2.06
C VAL A 148 0.68 18.93 -3.55
N TYR A 149 -0.51 18.41 -3.88
CA TYR A 149 -0.94 18.26 -5.26
C TYR A 149 -0.99 19.60 -5.99
N MET A 150 -1.49 20.68 -5.38
CA MET A 150 -1.57 22.00 -6.03
C MET A 150 -0.19 22.67 -6.17
N ALA A 151 0.70 22.50 -5.18
CA ALA A 151 2.04 23.07 -5.18
C ALA A 151 3.03 22.35 -6.13
N SER A 152 2.78 21.08 -6.46
CA SER A 152 3.69 20.31 -7.31
C SER A 152 3.68 20.78 -8.76
N ASP A 153 4.85 21.04 -9.35
CA ASP A 153 4.99 21.36 -10.78
C ASP A 153 5.38 20.15 -11.64
N GLU A 154 5.51 18.96 -11.04
CA GLU A 154 6.03 17.76 -11.70
C GLU A 154 5.04 17.12 -12.69
N TRP A 155 5.63 16.36 -13.64
CA TRP A 155 5.04 15.79 -14.87
C TRP A 155 3.73 15.01 -14.70
N PHE A 156 3.39 14.56 -13.49
CA PHE A 156 2.21 13.74 -13.24
C PHE A 156 0.97 14.52 -12.78
N THR A 157 1.01 15.87 -12.81
CA THR A 157 -0.04 16.68 -12.17
C THR A 157 -0.60 17.85 -13.00
N LYS A 158 -0.26 17.98 -14.29
CA LYS A 158 -0.88 18.99 -15.18
C LYS A 158 -1.69 18.30 -16.31
N PRO A 159 -2.92 18.76 -16.60
CA PRO A 159 -3.67 19.81 -15.91
C PRO A 159 -4.13 19.38 -14.51
N LYS A 160 -4.22 20.34 -13.58
CA LYS A 160 -4.76 20.10 -12.24
C LYS A 160 -6.25 19.82 -12.36
N SER A 161 -6.68 18.63 -11.97
CA SER A 161 -8.09 18.22 -12.02
C SER A 161 -8.40 17.19 -10.95
N ILE A 162 -9.66 17.11 -10.53
CA ILE A 162 -10.13 16.10 -9.57
C ILE A 162 -9.83 14.70 -10.13
N SER A 163 -10.09 14.48 -11.42
CA SER A 163 -9.80 13.20 -12.06
C SER A 163 -8.33 12.81 -11.99
N ASN A 164 -7.41 13.74 -12.27
CA ASN A 164 -5.98 13.46 -12.22
C ASN A 164 -5.49 13.23 -10.80
N PHE A 165 -5.96 14.04 -9.84
CA PHE A 165 -5.67 13.83 -8.41
C PHE A 165 -6.06 12.43 -7.97
N ILE A 166 -7.30 12.01 -8.24
CA ILE A 166 -7.81 10.69 -7.81
C ILE A 166 -7.05 9.55 -8.49
N ASN A 167 -6.77 9.66 -9.79
CA ASN A 167 -6.00 8.66 -10.51
C ASN A 167 -4.62 8.45 -9.89
N LYS A 168 -3.92 9.54 -9.56
CA LYS A 168 -2.58 9.49 -8.98
C LYS A 168 -2.58 9.04 -7.53
N TYR A 169 -3.54 9.49 -6.74
CA TYR A 169 -3.76 8.98 -5.40
C TYR A 169 -3.96 7.46 -5.40
N ASN A 170 -4.80 6.96 -6.30
CA ASN A 170 -5.02 5.52 -6.44
C ASN A 170 -3.78 4.79 -6.97
N GLU A 171 -3.01 5.36 -7.89
CA GLU A 171 -1.75 4.79 -8.37
C GLU A 171 -0.73 4.66 -7.23
N ILE A 172 -0.55 5.72 -6.43
CA ILE A 172 0.33 5.69 -5.25
C ILE A 172 -0.17 4.65 -4.26
N ARG A 173 -1.48 4.57 -4.01
CA ARG A 173 -2.05 3.52 -3.13
C ARG A 173 -1.75 2.13 -3.69
N VAL A 174 -1.96 1.89 -4.97
CA VAL A 174 -1.66 0.60 -5.60
C VAL A 174 -0.17 0.27 -5.46
N LEU A 175 0.73 1.20 -5.72
CA LEU A 175 2.18 0.99 -5.56
C LEU A 175 2.60 0.77 -4.10
N THR A 176 1.91 1.41 -3.16
CA THR A 176 2.22 1.34 -1.73
C THR A 176 1.72 0.03 -1.10
N TYR A 177 0.59 -0.51 -1.58
CA TYR A 177 -0.12 -1.62 -0.94
C TYR A 177 -0.24 -2.89 -1.75
N SER A 178 -0.01 -2.85 -3.06
CA SER A 178 0.02 -4.07 -3.85
C SER A 178 1.40 -4.70 -3.70
N GLU A 179 1.44 -5.98 -3.34
CA GLU A 179 2.60 -6.80 -3.68
C GLU A 179 2.85 -6.63 -5.20
N PRO A 180 4.11 -6.55 -5.65
CA PRO A 180 4.41 -6.41 -7.06
C PRO A 180 3.65 -7.50 -7.80
N LYS A 181 2.62 -7.11 -8.58
CA LYS A 181 1.86 -8.06 -9.39
C LYS A 181 2.86 -8.64 -10.38
N THR A 182 3.42 -9.80 -10.06
CA THR A 182 4.02 -10.66 -11.06
C THR A 182 2.89 -10.90 -12.04
N LYS A 183 3.00 -10.31 -13.24
CA LYS A 183 2.09 -10.62 -14.34
C LYS A 183 2.13 -12.14 -14.45
N THR A 184 1.08 -12.81 -14.00
CA THR A 184 0.95 -14.25 -14.08
C THR A 184 0.80 -14.51 -15.56
N LYS A 185 1.92 -14.78 -16.23
CA LYS A 185 1.91 -15.13 -17.65
C LYS A 185 1.21 -16.48 -17.73
N ASN A 186 0.05 -16.50 -18.37
CA ASN A 186 -0.67 -17.74 -18.65
C ASN A 186 0.11 -18.50 -19.71
N PHE A 187 0.93 -19.45 -19.26
CA PHE A 187 1.65 -20.36 -20.12
C PHE A 187 0.71 -21.52 -20.50
N PRO A 188 0.55 -21.84 -21.79
CA PRO A 188 -0.35 -22.92 -22.22
C PRO A 188 0.23 -24.31 -21.87
N LEU A 189 -0.64 -25.30 -21.73
CA LEU A 189 -0.29 -26.72 -21.60
C LEU A 189 -1.15 -27.53 -22.60
N PRO A 190 -0.60 -28.54 -23.31
CA PRO A 190 0.79 -28.99 -23.33
C PRO A 190 1.73 -27.97 -24.02
N TYR A 191 3.02 -28.30 -24.14
CA TYR A 191 3.99 -27.43 -24.84
C TYR A 191 3.50 -27.03 -26.24
N ASP A 192 3.56 -25.71 -26.49
CA ASP A 192 3.19 -25.07 -27.75
C ASP A 192 4.41 -24.35 -28.32
N GLN A 193 4.87 -24.82 -29.49
CA GLN A 193 6.05 -24.30 -30.17
C GLN A 193 5.81 -22.91 -30.79
N GLU A 194 4.62 -22.64 -31.31
CA GLU A 194 4.29 -21.33 -31.89
C GLU A 194 4.22 -20.26 -30.81
N PHE A 195 3.64 -20.60 -29.66
CA PHE A 195 3.65 -19.75 -28.49
C PHE A 195 5.08 -19.52 -27.98
N PHE A 196 5.88 -20.57 -27.83
CA PHE A 196 7.28 -20.49 -27.37
C PHE A 196 8.14 -19.58 -28.27
N ALA A 197 7.98 -19.67 -29.59
CA ALA A 197 8.73 -18.86 -30.55
C ALA A 197 8.45 -17.35 -30.43
N ARG A 198 7.29 -16.96 -29.88
CA ARG A 198 6.90 -15.56 -29.65
C ARG A 198 7.36 -15.02 -28.30
N LEU A 199 7.91 -15.86 -27.42
CA LEU A 199 8.39 -15.46 -26.11
C LEU A 199 9.81 -14.87 -26.17
N SER A 200 10.07 -13.91 -25.27
CA SER A 200 11.43 -13.45 -24.99
C SER A 200 12.27 -14.56 -24.35
N PHE A 201 13.60 -14.49 -24.44
CA PHE A 201 14.50 -15.48 -23.85
C PHE A 201 14.26 -15.72 -22.34
N THR A 202 13.93 -14.65 -21.60
CA THR A 202 13.61 -14.75 -20.16
C THR A 202 12.29 -15.50 -19.94
N ASP A 203 11.31 -15.28 -20.80
CA ASP A 203 9.99 -15.92 -20.71
C ASP A 203 9.99 -17.38 -21.17
N GLN A 204 10.87 -17.72 -22.11
CA GLN A 204 11.10 -19.10 -22.53
C GLN A 204 11.53 -19.97 -21.34
N ARG A 205 12.44 -19.44 -20.50
CA ARG A 205 12.87 -20.13 -19.27
C ARG A 205 11.71 -20.31 -18.29
N LEU A 206 10.90 -19.27 -18.10
CA LEU A 206 9.71 -19.34 -17.23
C LEU A 206 8.67 -20.35 -17.76
N TYR A 207 8.53 -20.46 -19.07
CA TYR A 207 7.63 -21.45 -19.69
C TYR A 207 8.15 -22.89 -19.48
N TRP A 208 9.46 -23.12 -19.58
CA TRP A 208 10.04 -24.43 -19.22
C TRP A 208 9.85 -24.78 -17.74
N ASP A 209 10.00 -23.81 -16.83
CA ASP A 209 9.73 -24.00 -15.40
C ASP A 209 8.26 -24.38 -15.17
N HIS A 210 7.35 -23.69 -15.87
CA HIS A 210 5.92 -23.98 -15.82
C HIS A 210 5.57 -25.39 -16.31
N LEU A 211 6.17 -25.84 -17.41
CA LEU A 211 5.99 -27.21 -17.93
C LEU A 211 6.47 -28.26 -16.94
N ARG A 212 7.65 -28.05 -16.34
CA ARG A 212 8.21 -28.96 -15.31
C ARG A 212 7.34 -29.01 -14.06
N ALA A 213 6.84 -27.87 -13.59
CA ALA A 213 5.93 -27.80 -12.45
C ALA A 213 4.62 -28.56 -12.68
N ASN A 214 4.20 -28.69 -13.95
CA ASN A 214 3.00 -29.44 -14.35
C ASN A 214 3.29 -30.88 -14.81
N GLY A 215 4.47 -31.42 -14.49
CA GLY A 215 4.83 -32.82 -14.73
C GLY A 215 5.24 -33.14 -16.17
N TYR A 216 5.55 -32.14 -17.00
CA TYR A 216 6.13 -32.35 -18.32
C TYR A 216 7.66 -32.48 -18.22
N LYS A 217 8.22 -33.39 -19.01
CA LYS A 217 9.67 -33.58 -19.13
C LYS A 217 10.09 -33.59 -20.59
N TRP A 218 11.25 -33.00 -20.88
CA TRP A 218 11.89 -33.12 -22.18
C TRP A 218 12.43 -34.53 -22.38
N VAL A 219 11.95 -35.20 -23.42
CA VAL A 219 12.38 -36.55 -23.82
C VAL A 219 13.04 -36.44 -25.18
N GLU A 220 14.34 -36.74 -25.23
CA GLU A 220 15.07 -36.80 -26.49
C GLU A 220 14.55 -37.94 -27.36
N SER A 221 14.22 -37.64 -28.62
CA SER A 221 13.94 -38.65 -29.63
C SER A 221 15.12 -38.73 -30.59
N PRO A 222 15.77 -39.89 -30.76
CA PRO A 222 16.92 -40.02 -31.66
C PRO A 222 16.56 -39.54 -33.07
N GLY A 223 17.31 -38.55 -33.57
CA GLY A 223 17.20 -38.03 -34.94
C GLY A 223 16.04 -37.08 -35.25
N ARG A 224 15.19 -36.70 -34.27
CA ARG A 224 14.06 -35.75 -34.50
C ARG A 224 14.01 -34.57 -33.54
N GLY A 225 15.03 -34.42 -32.69
CA GLY A 225 14.97 -33.49 -31.56
C GLY A 225 14.06 -34.02 -30.44
N GLY A 226 14.20 -33.47 -29.23
CA GLY A 226 13.36 -33.88 -28.12
C GLY A 226 11.94 -33.30 -28.18
N LYS A 227 11.07 -33.82 -27.32
CA LYS A 227 9.69 -33.36 -27.15
C LYS A 227 9.33 -33.31 -25.67
N TRP A 228 8.48 -32.35 -25.29
CA TRP A 228 7.89 -32.32 -23.95
C TRP A 228 6.77 -33.35 -23.87
N LEU A 229 6.89 -34.28 -22.93
CA LEU A 229 5.87 -35.29 -22.64
C LEU A 229 5.45 -35.20 -21.18
N LYS A 230 4.15 -35.31 -20.91
CA LYS A 230 3.62 -35.44 -19.56
C LYS A 230 4.01 -36.81 -19.02
N GLN A 231 4.61 -36.88 -17.84
CA GLN A 231 4.83 -38.15 -17.19
C GLN A 231 3.50 -38.65 -16.62
N ASP A 232 3.10 -39.85 -17.01
CA ASP A 232 2.05 -40.56 -16.28
C ASP A 232 2.62 -40.90 -14.90
N THR A 233 2.03 -40.31 -13.86
CA THR A 233 2.26 -40.73 -12.47
C THR A 233 1.81 -42.18 -12.33
N LEU A 234 2.78 -43.09 -12.23
CA LEU A 234 2.61 -44.45 -11.70
C LEU A 234 2.22 -44.39 -10.22
#